data_AF-A0A920FER7-F1
#
_entry.id   AF-A0A920FER7-F1
#
_cell.length_a   1.000
_cell.length_b   1.000
_cell.length_c   1.000
_cell.angle_alpha   90.00
_cell.angle_beta   90.00
_cell.angle_gamma   90.00
#
_symmetry.space_group_name_H-M   'P 1'
#
loop_
_entity.id
_entity.type
_entity.pdbx_description
1 polymer ?
#
loop_
_entity_poly.entity_id
_entity_poly.type
_entity_poly.pdbx_seq_one_letter_code
_entity_poly.pdbx_strand_id
1 'polypeptide(L)'
;MGKQQCYQSLFQSTGDNNVAFGFQAGKKLTSGQNNVFIGYDADAGTPKTFQQTLLFGAGAVGVEIIWVLIGNDNIESTFFKRKSLF
;
A
#
# COMPACT_ATOMS: atom_id res chain seq x y z
N MET A 1 -7.05 -22.23 15.50
CA MET A 1 -7.23 -20.76 15.59
C MET A 1 -6.67 -20.13 14.33
N GLY A 2 -7.53 -19.66 13.41
CA GLY A 2 -7.12 -19.38 12.03
C GLY A 2 -7.80 -18.15 11.40
N LYS A 3 -7.85 -17.01 12.10
CA LYS A 3 -8.40 -15.76 11.55
C LYS A 3 -7.65 -14.52 12.07
N GLN A 4 -6.46 -14.23 11.56
CA GLN A 4 -5.76 -12.96 11.87
C GLN A 4 -5.02 -12.33 10.68
N GLN A 5 -5.48 -12.60 9.45
CA GLN A 5 -4.93 -11.90 8.27
C GLN A 5 -5.23 -10.37 8.28
N CYS A 6 -6.13 -9.88 9.15
CA CYS A 6 -6.46 -8.46 9.34
C CYS A 6 -5.92 -7.80 10.64
N TYR A 7 -5.11 -8.47 11.47
CA TYR A 7 -4.86 -8.03 12.85
C TYR A 7 -4.14 -6.65 13.01
N GLN A 8 -3.60 -6.06 11.94
CA GLN A 8 -2.80 -4.82 12.03
C GLN A 8 -2.98 -3.86 10.83
N SER A 9 -3.89 -4.15 9.89
CA SER A 9 -4.09 -3.27 8.73
C SER A 9 -4.80 -1.98 9.14
N LEU A 10 -4.26 -0.83 8.73
CA LEU A 10 -4.76 0.51 9.11
C LEU A 10 -4.87 0.75 10.63
N PHE A 11 -4.15 -0.01 11.46
CA PHE A 11 -4.31 0.03 12.92
C PHE A 11 -4.17 1.42 13.54
N GLN A 12 -3.31 2.27 12.98
CA GLN A 12 -3.05 3.63 13.47
C GLN A 12 -3.84 4.72 12.73
N SER A 13 -4.70 4.35 11.77
CA SER A 13 -5.30 5.32 10.87
C SER A 13 -6.56 5.98 11.44
N THR A 14 -6.61 7.29 11.36
CA THR A 14 -7.80 8.13 11.60
C THR A 14 -8.39 8.71 10.31
N GLY A 15 -7.81 8.36 9.15
CA GLY A 15 -8.27 8.84 7.85
C GLY A 15 -9.29 7.90 7.22
N ASP A 16 -10.23 8.49 6.49
CA ASP A 16 -11.34 7.77 5.86
C ASP A 16 -11.01 7.23 4.46
N ASN A 17 -11.83 6.28 4.00
CA ASN A 17 -11.82 5.71 2.65
C ASN A 17 -10.50 5.03 2.24
N ASN A 18 -9.79 4.43 3.20
CA ASN A 18 -8.60 3.66 2.92
C ASN A 18 -8.92 2.17 2.74
N VAL A 19 -8.30 1.52 1.77
CA VAL A 19 -8.36 0.07 1.57
C VAL A 19 -7.00 -0.52 1.96
N ALA A 20 -6.98 -1.51 2.84
CA ALA A 20 -5.76 -2.23 3.18
C ALA A 20 -5.99 -3.74 3.14
N PHE A 21 -5.15 -4.45 2.39
CA PHE A 21 -5.22 -5.90 2.23
C PHE A 21 -3.84 -6.54 2.39
N GLY A 22 -3.69 -7.39 3.41
CA GLY A 22 -2.44 -8.05 3.77
C GLY A 22 -2.03 -7.80 5.22
N PHE A 23 -1.20 -8.68 5.78
CA PHE A 23 -0.70 -8.53 7.14
C PHE A 23 0.18 -7.27 7.24
N GLN A 24 -0.17 -6.38 8.18
CA GLN A 24 0.48 -5.08 8.40
C GLN A 24 0.38 -4.06 7.26
N ALA A 25 -0.48 -4.29 6.26
CA ALA A 25 -0.71 -3.32 5.20
C ALA A 25 -1.23 -1.97 5.74
N GLY A 26 -0.58 -0.86 5.38
CA GLY A 26 -0.96 0.50 5.79
C GLY A 26 -0.91 0.75 7.30
N LYS A 27 -0.17 -0.07 8.06
CA LYS A 27 -0.13 -0.01 9.53
C LYS A 27 0.29 1.36 10.07
N LYS A 28 1.21 2.06 9.40
CA LYS A 28 1.71 3.38 9.80
C LYS A 28 0.98 4.55 9.13
N LEU A 29 -0.12 4.31 8.41
CA LEU A 29 -0.95 5.42 7.94
C LEU A 29 -1.60 6.10 9.16
N THR A 30 -1.45 7.42 9.29
CA THR A 30 -2.07 8.20 10.37
C THR A 30 -3.38 8.82 9.88
N SER A 31 -3.40 10.06 9.39
CA SER A 31 -4.66 10.73 8.97
C SER A 31 -4.90 10.76 7.46
N GLY A 32 -4.08 10.06 6.68
CA GLY A 32 -4.19 10.04 5.22
C GLY A 32 -5.51 9.43 4.74
N GLN A 33 -6.07 9.95 3.64
CA GLN A 33 -7.39 9.54 3.12
C GLN A 33 -7.31 9.03 1.67
N ASN A 34 -8.29 8.19 1.30
CA ASN A 34 -8.48 7.69 -0.07
C ASN A 34 -7.27 6.90 -0.62
N ASN A 35 -6.59 6.13 0.22
CA ASN A 35 -5.42 5.35 -0.16
C ASN A 35 -5.72 3.85 -0.28
N VAL A 36 -4.94 3.13 -1.07
CA VAL A 36 -5.03 1.69 -1.23
C VAL A 36 -3.68 1.05 -0.94
N PHE A 37 -3.60 0.14 0.03
CA PHE A 37 -2.41 -0.63 0.41
C PHE A 37 -2.68 -2.11 0.20
N ILE A 38 -1.91 -2.78 -0.67
CA ILE A 38 -2.11 -4.20 -0.96
C ILE A 38 -0.76 -4.92 -0.94
N GLY A 39 -0.60 -5.84 0.01
CA GLY A 39 0.61 -6.66 0.17
C GLY A 39 0.97 -6.91 1.63
N TYR A 40 1.74 -7.98 1.89
CA TYR A 40 2.40 -8.19 3.18
C TYR A 40 3.37 -7.03 3.44
N ASP A 41 3.21 -6.33 4.57
CA ASP A 41 4.08 -5.21 4.96
C ASP A 41 4.14 -4.07 3.93
N ALA A 42 3.10 -3.91 3.10
CA ALA A 42 2.93 -2.76 2.22
C ALA A 42 2.53 -1.54 3.06
N ASP A 43 3.46 -0.64 3.36
CA ASP A 43 3.28 0.37 4.40
C ASP A 43 3.84 1.74 4.01
N ALA A 44 3.47 2.78 4.75
CA ALA A 44 3.91 4.14 4.52
C ALA A 44 5.36 4.43 4.98
N GLY A 45 6.06 3.43 5.53
CA GLY A 45 7.45 3.51 6.00
C GLY A 45 7.61 4.24 7.34
N THR A 46 7.04 5.44 7.45
CA THR A 46 6.92 6.25 8.67
C THR A 46 5.45 6.65 8.90
N PRO A 47 5.07 7.09 10.11
CA PRO A 47 3.75 7.68 10.35
C PRO A 47 3.46 8.82 9.35
N LYS A 48 2.49 8.64 8.45
CA LYS A 48 2.25 9.57 7.33
C LYS A 48 0.78 9.85 7.04
N THR A 49 0.55 10.98 6.40
CA THR A 49 -0.77 11.49 6.00
C THR A 49 -0.96 11.46 4.48
N PHE A 50 -0.71 10.31 3.84
CA PHE A 50 -0.86 10.19 2.38
C PHE A 50 -2.28 10.51 1.92
N GLN A 51 -2.39 11.09 0.73
CA GLN A 51 -3.68 11.30 0.08
C GLN A 51 -3.64 10.69 -1.31
N GLN A 52 -4.70 9.96 -1.67
CA GLN A 52 -4.93 9.48 -3.03
C GLN A 52 -3.78 8.62 -3.61
N THR A 53 -3.19 7.73 -2.79
CA THR A 53 -2.12 6.81 -3.26
C THR A 53 -2.59 5.37 -3.43
N LEU A 54 -2.02 4.67 -4.41
CA LEU A 54 -2.04 3.20 -4.49
C LEU A 54 -0.63 2.66 -4.21
N LEU A 55 -0.48 1.85 -3.17
CA LEU A 55 0.69 1.02 -2.88
C LEU A 55 0.33 -0.45 -3.06
N PHE A 56 1.04 -1.12 -3.97
CA PHE A 56 0.84 -2.53 -4.27
C PHE A 56 2.16 -3.28 -4.29
N GLY A 57 2.24 -4.41 -3.59
CA GLY A 57 3.42 -5.29 -3.56
C GLY A 57 3.87 -5.62 -2.14
N ALA A 58 4.45 -6.80 -1.95
CA ALA A 58 4.99 -7.21 -0.65
C ALA A 58 6.24 -6.38 -0.30
N GLY A 59 6.24 -5.78 0.90
CA GLY A 59 7.31 -4.89 1.37
C GLY A 59 7.41 -3.58 0.59
N ALA A 60 6.36 -3.18 -0.15
CA ALA A 60 6.33 -1.89 -0.81
C ALA A 60 6.31 -0.77 0.25
N VAL A 61 7.26 0.16 0.18
CA VAL A 61 7.37 1.26 1.13
C VAL A 61 7.14 2.60 0.44
N GLY A 62 6.12 3.33 0.88
CA GLY A 62 5.83 4.65 0.35
C GLY A 62 6.84 5.69 0.83
N VAL A 63 7.65 6.22 -0.08
CA VAL A 63 8.29 7.54 0.07
C VAL A 63 7.28 8.65 -0.26
N GLU A 64 7.57 9.92 0.03
CA GLU A 64 6.59 11.04 -0.09
C GLU A 64 5.83 11.09 -1.43
N ILE A 65 4.64 11.74 -1.44
CA ILE A 65 3.66 11.84 -2.55
C ILE A 65 3.87 10.82 -3.67
N ILE A 66 3.16 9.70 -3.59
CA ILE A 66 3.14 8.72 -4.66
C ILE A 66 1.71 8.61 -5.18
N TRP A 67 1.52 8.72 -6.49
CA TRP A 67 0.19 8.50 -7.08
C TRP A 67 -0.09 7.01 -7.26
N VAL A 68 0.91 6.25 -7.72
CA VAL A 68 0.87 4.77 -7.82
C VAL A 68 2.28 4.21 -7.61
N LEU A 69 2.48 3.39 -6.58
CA LEU A 69 3.67 2.56 -6.34
C LEU A 69 3.30 1.10 -6.56
N ILE A 70 4.04 0.41 -7.42
CA ILE A 70 3.87 -1.02 -7.66
C ILE A 70 5.22 -1.68 -7.48
N GLY A 71 5.41 -2.37 -6.35
CA GLY A 71 6.61 -3.13 -6.03
C GLY A 71 7.49 -2.57 -4.91
N ASN A 72 8.63 -3.22 -4.72
CA ASN A 72 9.72 -2.82 -3.82
C ASN A 72 11.05 -2.69 -4.61
N ASP A 73 12.13 -2.28 -3.94
CA ASP A 73 13.43 -2.01 -4.56
C ASP A 73 14.11 -3.24 -5.18
N ASN A 74 13.64 -4.46 -4.89
CA ASN A 74 14.20 -5.69 -5.42
C ASN A 74 13.59 -6.10 -6.79
N ILE A 75 12.69 -5.30 -7.36
CA ILE A 75 12.10 -5.61 -8.66
C ILE A 75 13.10 -5.32 -9.79
N GLU A 76 13.45 -6.36 -10.55
CA GLU A 76 14.31 -6.24 -11.73
C GLU A 76 13.56 -5.74 -12.98
N SER A 77 12.26 -6.02 -13.08
CA SER A 77 11.45 -5.57 -14.22
C SER A 77 9.96 -5.42 -13.87
N THR A 78 9.33 -4.39 -14.43
CA THR A 78 7.88 -4.15 -14.35
C THR A 78 7.29 -4.12 -15.76
N PHE A 79 6.37 -5.04 -16.05
CA PHE A 79 5.74 -5.13 -17.36
C PHE A 79 4.30 -4.61 -17.33
N PHE A 80 4.06 -3.49 -18.02
CA PHE A 80 2.70 -3.05 -18.34
C PHE A 80 2.33 -3.55 -19.74
N LYS A 81 1.31 -4.41 -19.83
CA LYS A 81 0.79 -4.85 -21.13
C LYS A 81 -0.05 -3.73 -21.72
N ARG A 82 0.32 -3.25 -22.91
CA ARG A 82 -0.57 -2.47 -23.78
C ARG A 82 -1.06 -3.36 -24.92
N LYS A 83 -2.30 -3.17 -25.36
CA LYS A 83 -2.79 -3.77 -26.61
C LYS A 83 -1.97 -3.19 -27.76
N SER A 84 -1.26 -4.04 -28.52
CA SER A 84 -0.63 -3.60 -29.77
C SER A 84 -1.73 -3.43 -30.80
N LEU A 85 -1.93 -2.20 -31.27
CA LEU A 85 -2.72 -1.94 -32.47
C LEU A 85 -1.71 -1.81 -33.59
N PHE A 86 -1.53 -2.92 -34.32
CA PHE A 86 -0.72 -3.13 -35.53
C PHE A 86 0.66 -2.47 -35.56
#